data_AF-A0A2N1MZH4-F1
#
_entry.id   AF-A0A2N1MZH4-F1
#
_cell.length_a   1.000
_cell.length_b   1.000
_cell.length_c   1.000
_cell.angle_alpha   90.00
_cell.angle_beta   90.00
_cell.angle_gamma   90.00
#
_symmetry.space_group_name_H-M   'P 1'
#
loop_
_entity.id
_entity.type
_entity.pdbx_description
1 polymer ?
#
loop_
_entity_poly.entity_id
_entity_poly.type
_entity_poly.pdbx_seq_one_letter_code
_entity_poly.pdbx_strand_id
1 'polypeptide(L)'
;MGKKSYVSVEKLITHLGPRDEYVLHYSELQYYVKLGMVVDEVQKVLSFDQSPWLEPYISLNSNLRKKARNDFERDFFKLMNNSVYGKTMENVRKHIDIKLLPLRNKKDEKSLLNKIRKPSFKYARLLGKDLVGVHMGKSEVTLNKPILVGAAVLGLSKLHMYQFWYDYVKATYGEKATLCYMDTDSFIYGVETEDIYQDMIKNADLFDFSNYPPDHPLVKSIPEDQWIIDENGEQTLKNAGVIGKFKYECPDYIMSEFFGIRAKLYHYVLENGSVGSRHKGVSKMGMENTARNNMPIAANGEQYDPMTLLYRECLFGEKQIYAKNVGFRTKDHIISLVEVEKQAASPFDDKRWILSDGKRTLPYEHWRIGAFYHYLNTGMSQEKAEQWAMYTTQVCITIRMEDNSLVTSSTITWKDIERAQIKIIDSALRARYKKDSKFIKEYVGYVKKLRKEEKPNEYVRTVAMMLFPNEESYKKRIKRYREWYENKKEILESVENLYNLYYELSKEERIITEEDISNTREDLLRNVVD
;
A
#
# COMPACT_ATOMS: atom_id res chain seq x y z
N MET A 1 -12.09 -3.64 31.34
CA MET A 1 -11.10 -3.57 30.24
C MET A 1 -10.91 -2.12 29.84
N GLY A 2 -9.70 -1.55 30.01
CA GLY A 2 -9.44 -0.17 29.60
C GLY A 2 -9.64 -0.01 28.10
N LYS A 3 -10.37 1.03 27.68
CA LYS A 3 -10.48 1.43 26.28
C LYS A 3 -9.06 1.62 25.75
N LYS A 4 -8.55 0.69 24.93
CA LYS A 4 -7.33 0.91 24.15
C LYS A 4 -7.64 2.10 23.24
N SER A 5 -7.07 3.26 23.53
CA SER A 5 -7.15 4.41 22.63
C SER A 5 -6.26 4.10 21.44
N TYR A 6 -6.87 3.77 20.30
CA TYR A 6 -6.14 3.71 19.04
C TYR A 6 -5.69 5.13 18.70
N VAL A 7 -4.37 5.34 18.67
CA VAL A 7 -3.79 6.61 18.23
C VAL A 7 -3.78 6.59 16.71
N SER A 8 -4.43 7.57 16.08
CA SER A 8 -4.33 7.77 14.63
C SER A 8 -2.86 7.99 14.28
N VAL A 9 -2.36 7.25 13.30
CA VAL A 9 -0.97 7.32 12.86
C VAL A 9 -0.92 7.25 11.35
N GLU A 10 -0.08 8.09 10.75
CA GLU A 10 0.21 8.03 9.32
C GLU A 10 0.97 6.74 8.99
N LYS A 11 0.56 6.07 7.91
CA LYS A 11 1.15 4.81 7.48
C LYS A 11 1.59 4.91 6.03
N LEU A 12 2.80 4.46 5.78
CA LEU A 12 3.23 4.16 4.41
C LEU A 12 2.49 2.91 3.94
N ILE A 13 1.71 3.07 2.87
CA ILE A 13 0.92 2.04 2.20
C ILE A 13 1.23 2.03 0.70
N THR A 14 1.13 0.85 0.09
CA THR A 14 1.13 0.72 -1.37
C THR A 14 -0.32 0.88 -1.84
N HIS A 15 -0.59 1.96 -2.58
CA HIS A 15 -1.89 2.23 -3.18
C HIS A 15 -1.74 2.48 -4.68
N LEU A 16 -2.83 2.30 -5.42
CA LEU A 16 -2.90 2.47 -6.88
C LEU A 16 -3.52 3.80 -7.32
N GLY A 17 -3.84 4.68 -6.38
CA GLY A 17 -4.35 6.02 -6.67
C GLY A 17 -3.29 6.98 -7.24
N PRO A 18 -3.68 8.21 -7.61
CA PRO A 18 -2.81 9.23 -8.17
C PRO A 18 -1.57 9.51 -7.31
N ARG A 19 -0.49 9.93 -7.97
CA ARG A 19 0.81 10.20 -7.35
C ARG A 19 1.26 11.61 -7.69
N ASP A 20 1.12 12.52 -6.73
CA ASP A 20 1.59 13.89 -6.85
C ASP A 20 3.08 14.00 -6.43
N GLU A 21 3.81 14.91 -7.07
CA GLU A 21 5.22 15.22 -6.78
C GLU A 21 6.14 13.98 -6.77
N TYR A 22 5.81 12.96 -7.58
CA TYR A 22 6.53 11.70 -7.60
C TYR A 22 7.82 11.79 -8.43
N VAL A 23 8.96 11.55 -7.77
CA VAL A 23 10.29 11.61 -8.40
C VAL A 23 10.66 10.25 -8.96
N LEU A 24 10.97 10.20 -10.26
CA LEU A 24 11.28 8.98 -11.00
C LEU A 24 12.55 9.10 -11.83
N HIS A 25 13.22 7.97 -12.03
CA HIS A 25 14.26 7.86 -13.05
C HIS A 25 13.60 7.81 -14.45
N TYR A 26 14.20 8.44 -15.47
CA TYR A 26 13.57 8.54 -16.79
C TYR A 26 13.27 7.18 -17.42
N SER A 27 14.16 6.18 -17.24
CA SER A 27 13.94 4.82 -17.75
C SER A 27 12.78 4.10 -17.04
N GLU A 28 12.59 4.38 -15.75
CA GLU A 28 11.48 3.84 -14.97
C GLU A 28 10.16 4.45 -15.45
N LEU A 29 10.14 5.78 -15.68
CA LEU A 29 8.98 6.48 -16.25
C LEU A 29 8.62 5.96 -17.65
N GLN A 30 9.60 5.83 -18.55
CA GLN A 30 9.39 5.27 -19.89
C GLN A 30 8.77 3.87 -19.83
N TYR A 31 9.25 3.04 -18.90
CA TYR A 31 8.72 1.70 -18.70
C TYR A 31 7.30 1.72 -18.15
N TYR A 32 6.99 2.58 -17.20
CA TYR A 32 5.62 2.73 -16.68
C TYR A 32 4.64 3.20 -17.74
N VAL A 33 5.03 4.18 -18.57
CA VAL A 33 4.19 4.65 -19.69
C VAL A 33 3.97 3.51 -20.70
N LYS A 34 5.00 2.71 -20.99
CA LYS A 34 4.87 1.51 -21.84
C LYS A 34 3.85 0.51 -21.27
N LEU A 35 3.78 0.36 -19.94
CA LEU A 35 2.81 -0.49 -19.25
C LEU A 35 1.41 0.17 -19.07
N GLY A 36 1.22 1.41 -19.53
CA GLY A 36 -0.07 2.10 -19.50
C GLY A 36 -0.25 3.11 -18.36
N MET A 37 0.81 3.51 -17.67
CA MET A 37 0.73 4.64 -16.73
C MET A 37 0.46 5.94 -17.49
N VAL A 38 -0.58 6.67 -17.06
CA VAL A 38 -0.91 7.99 -17.58
C VAL A 38 -0.15 9.05 -16.79
N VAL A 39 0.43 10.02 -17.50
CA VAL A 39 1.18 11.14 -16.93
C VAL A 39 0.38 12.42 -17.16
N ASP A 40 -0.04 13.06 -16.08
CA ASP A 40 -0.82 14.31 -16.15
C ASP A 40 0.09 15.52 -16.42
N GLU A 41 1.14 15.70 -15.61
CA GLU A 41 2.05 16.85 -15.70
C GLU A 41 3.50 16.46 -15.34
N VAL A 42 4.47 17.00 -16.09
CA VAL A 42 5.90 16.94 -15.74
C VAL A 42 6.36 18.30 -15.23
N GLN A 43 6.56 18.41 -13.92
CA GLN A 43 6.89 19.68 -13.27
C GLN A 43 8.36 20.07 -13.40
N LYS A 44 9.28 19.11 -13.26
CA LYS A 44 10.73 19.35 -13.20
C LYS A 44 11.49 18.22 -13.85
N VAL A 45 12.55 18.57 -14.59
CA VAL A 45 13.48 17.63 -15.21
C VAL A 45 14.89 17.97 -14.78
N LEU A 46 15.64 16.95 -14.38
CA LEU A 46 17.07 17.04 -14.12
C LEU A 46 17.82 16.20 -15.14
N SER A 47 18.61 16.85 -16.00
CA SER A 47 19.49 16.19 -16.97
C SER A 47 20.87 15.94 -16.38
N PHE A 48 21.51 14.84 -16.77
CA PHE A 48 22.82 14.45 -16.32
C PHE A 48 23.53 13.56 -17.35
N ASP A 49 24.86 13.60 -17.35
CA ASP A 49 25.69 12.67 -18.10
C ASP A 49 25.86 11.36 -17.31
N GLN A 50 25.99 10.24 -18.03
CA GLN A 50 26.11 8.91 -17.44
C GLN A 50 27.41 8.25 -17.88
N SER A 51 28.06 7.56 -16.95
CA SER A 51 29.24 6.73 -17.20
C SER A 51 29.30 5.58 -16.18
N PRO A 52 29.98 4.47 -16.49
CA PRO A 52 30.16 3.35 -15.57
C PRO A 52 31.24 3.62 -14.50
N TRP A 53 31.25 4.81 -13.90
CA TRP A 53 32.32 5.24 -12.99
C TRP A 53 32.48 4.39 -11.72
N LEU A 54 31.42 3.67 -11.29
CA LEU A 54 31.49 2.70 -10.17
C LEU A 54 31.89 1.29 -10.60
N GLU A 55 31.89 0.98 -11.90
CA GLU A 55 32.15 -0.38 -12.41
C GLU A 55 33.47 -0.95 -11.89
N PRO A 56 34.62 -0.25 -11.91
CA PRO A 56 35.87 -0.82 -11.42
C PRO A 56 35.79 -1.24 -9.95
N TYR A 57 35.09 -0.46 -9.12
CA TYR A 57 34.91 -0.75 -7.69
C TYR A 57 33.98 -1.95 -7.46
N ILE A 58 32.84 -1.96 -8.14
CA ILE A 58 31.85 -3.05 -8.02
C ILE A 58 32.42 -4.37 -8.55
N SER A 59 33.14 -4.34 -9.68
CA SER A 59 33.79 -5.50 -10.29
C SER A 59 34.90 -6.04 -9.38
N LEU A 60 35.73 -5.17 -8.80
CA LEU A 60 36.75 -5.58 -7.83
C LEU A 60 36.14 -6.33 -6.64
N ASN A 61 35.15 -5.74 -5.96
CA ASN A 61 34.51 -6.37 -4.81
C ASN A 61 33.75 -7.64 -5.18
N SER A 62 33.14 -7.70 -6.37
CA SER A 62 32.45 -8.90 -6.85
C SER A 62 33.43 -10.04 -7.10
N ASN A 63 34.59 -9.76 -7.70
CA ASN A 63 35.66 -10.74 -7.90
C ASN A 63 36.27 -11.21 -6.57
N LEU A 64 36.51 -10.30 -5.63
CA LEU A 64 36.98 -10.65 -4.29
C LEU A 64 35.94 -11.49 -3.53
N ARG A 65 34.65 -11.17 -3.67
CA ARG A 65 33.56 -11.97 -3.10
C ARG A 65 33.50 -13.38 -3.69
N LYS A 66 33.74 -13.55 -4.99
CA LYS A 66 33.83 -14.88 -5.64
C LYS A 66 35.03 -15.70 -5.12
N LYS A 67 36.16 -15.05 -4.85
CA LYS A 67 37.40 -15.67 -4.34
C LYS A 67 37.43 -15.90 -2.82
N ALA A 68 36.46 -15.35 -2.08
CA ALA A 68 36.40 -15.43 -0.63
C ALA A 68 36.23 -16.87 -0.14
N ARG A 69 36.95 -17.23 0.91
CA ARG A 69 37.01 -18.63 1.40
C ARG A 69 36.03 -18.94 2.52
N ASN A 70 35.44 -17.90 3.10
CA ASN A 70 34.54 -18.01 4.24
C ASN A 70 33.37 -17.01 4.12
N ASP A 71 32.31 -17.26 4.89
CA ASP A 71 31.11 -16.43 4.88
C ASP A 71 31.37 -14.98 5.31
N PHE A 72 32.29 -14.78 6.27
CA PHE A 72 32.63 -13.45 6.75
C PHE A 72 33.21 -12.56 5.63
N GLU A 73 34.17 -13.06 4.87
CA GLU A 73 34.76 -12.35 3.73
C GLU A 73 33.71 -12.11 2.62
N ARG A 74 32.87 -13.11 2.34
CA ARG A 74 31.78 -12.98 1.35
C ARG A 74 30.81 -11.86 1.74
N ASP A 75 30.43 -11.78 3.01
CA ASP A 75 29.54 -10.76 3.55
C ASP A 75 30.21 -9.38 3.62
N PHE A 76 31.52 -9.33 3.91
CA PHE A 76 32.29 -8.10 3.92
C PHE A 76 32.30 -7.43 2.53
N PHE A 77 32.65 -8.16 1.47
CA PHE A 77 32.67 -7.59 0.12
C PHE A 77 31.27 -7.25 -0.40
N LYS A 78 30.24 -8.03 0.01
CA LYS A 78 28.83 -7.67 -0.24
C LYS A 78 28.47 -6.34 0.44
N LEU A 79 28.88 -6.15 1.70
CA LEU A 79 28.65 -4.92 2.44
C LEU A 79 29.35 -3.73 1.78
N MET A 80 30.59 -3.90 1.29
CA MET A 80 31.31 -2.82 0.60
C MET A 80 30.53 -2.28 -0.59
N ASN A 81 29.99 -3.15 -1.45
CA ASN A 81 29.12 -2.73 -2.54
C ASN A 81 27.83 -2.05 -2.04
N ASN A 82 27.13 -2.65 -1.09
CA ASN A 82 25.86 -2.12 -0.59
C ASN A 82 26.01 -0.80 0.17
N SER A 83 27.16 -0.58 0.81
CA SER A 83 27.43 0.59 1.64
C SER A 83 27.55 1.88 0.81
N VAL A 84 28.02 1.78 -0.43
CA VAL A 84 28.12 2.93 -1.36
C VAL A 84 26.74 3.55 -1.55
N TYR A 85 25.74 2.73 -1.89
CA TYR A 85 24.36 3.17 -2.05
C TYR A 85 23.84 3.86 -0.77
N GLY A 86 23.99 3.21 0.39
CA GLY A 86 23.56 3.79 1.67
C GLY A 86 24.23 5.13 1.98
N LYS A 87 25.50 5.29 1.59
CA LYS A 87 26.26 6.53 1.79
C LYS A 87 25.78 7.67 0.89
N THR A 88 25.33 7.38 -0.33
CA THR A 88 24.76 8.40 -1.22
C THR A 88 23.47 9.01 -0.67
N MET A 89 22.69 8.23 0.10
CA MET A 89 21.39 8.61 0.68
C MET A 89 21.49 9.07 2.14
N GLU A 90 22.70 9.31 2.66
CA GLU A 90 22.93 9.71 4.05
C GLU A 90 22.27 11.07 4.37
N ASN A 91 21.40 11.10 5.38
CA ASN A 91 20.78 12.33 5.84
C ASN A 91 21.67 13.06 6.86
N VAL A 92 22.59 13.87 6.34
CA VAL A 92 23.53 14.69 7.13
C VAL A 92 22.84 15.67 8.10
N ARG A 93 21.56 16.02 7.88
CA ARG A 93 20.80 16.90 8.79
C ARG A 93 20.49 16.23 10.13
N LYS A 94 20.53 14.89 10.19
CA LYS A 94 20.35 14.13 11.44
C LYS A 94 21.61 14.08 12.28
N HIS A 95 22.76 14.52 11.75
CA HIS A 95 24.02 14.54 12.51
C HIS A 95 23.91 15.50 13.70
N ILE A 96 24.53 15.08 14.81
CA ILE A 96 24.57 15.85 16.05
C ILE A 96 26.00 15.92 16.54
N ASP A 97 26.33 17.01 17.22
CA ASP A 97 27.56 17.12 17.98
C ASP A 97 27.33 16.62 19.40
N ILE A 98 28.14 15.65 19.83
CA ILE A 98 28.17 15.20 21.21
C ILE A 98 29.38 15.84 21.88
N LYS A 99 29.15 16.61 22.94
CA LYS A 99 30.22 17.18 23.78
C LYS A 99 30.24 16.45 25.11
N LEU A 100 31.37 15.82 25.41
CA LEU A 100 31.61 15.20 26.71
C LEU A 100 32.17 16.26 27.66
N LEU A 101 31.48 16.50 28.76
CA LEU A 101 31.92 17.45 29.79
C LEU A 101 32.04 16.73 31.13
N PRO A 102 33.09 16.99 31.92
CA PRO A 102 33.10 16.57 33.31
C PRO A 102 32.01 17.33 34.09
N LEU A 103 31.65 16.80 35.26
CA LEU A 103 30.71 17.38 36.22
C LEU A 103 31.23 17.14 37.64
N ARG A 104 32.43 17.63 37.93
CA ARG A 104 33.16 17.35 39.19
C ARG A 104 33.11 18.50 40.18
N ASN A 105 32.83 19.71 39.71
CA ASN A 105 32.90 20.93 40.50
C ASN A 105 32.00 22.04 39.91
N LYS A 106 31.87 23.16 40.60
CA LYS A 106 31.07 24.32 40.15
C LYS A 106 31.50 24.92 38.80
N LYS A 107 32.78 24.81 38.42
CA LYS A 107 33.27 25.29 37.11
C LYS A 107 32.72 24.44 35.97
N ASP A 108 32.67 23.13 36.18
CA ASP A 108 32.12 22.16 35.23
C ASP A 108 30.60 22.35 35.05
N GLU A 109 29.87 22.56 36.15
CA GLU A 109 28.45 22.91 36.12
C GLU A 109 28.19 24.17 35.29
N LYS A 110 29.02 25.21 35.47
CA LYS A 110 28.92 26.44 34.68
C LYS A 110 29.17 26.17 33.19
N SER A 111 30.13 25.29 32.85
CA SER A 111 30.40 24.87 31.47
C SER A 111 29.20 24.15 30.85
N LEU A 112 28.56 23.24 31.60
CA LEU A 112 27.33 22.55 31.19
C LEU A 112 26.19 23.55 30.95
N LEU A 113 25.92 24.44 31.90
CA LEU A 113 24.88 25.47 31.78
C LEU A 113 25.10 26.36 30.55
N ASN A 114 26.36 26.71 30.25
CA ASN A 114 26.70 27.45 29.04
C ASN A 114 26.37 26.69 27.75
N LYS A 115 26.43 25.35 27.73
CA LYS A 115 25.99 24.56 26.58
C LYS A 115 24.47 24.44 26.51
N ILE A 116 23.79 24.23 27.63
CA ILE A 116 22.31 24.14 27.71
C ILE A 116 21.66 25.42 27.18
N ARG A 117 22.26 26.58 27.45
CA ARG A 117 21.77 27.88 26.98
C ARG A 117 21.90 28.10 25.47
N LYS A 118 22.62 27.25 24.74
CA LYS A 118 22.77 27.43 23.29
C LYS A 118 21.49 26.96 22.56
N PRO A 119 21.05 27.67 21.51
CA PRO A 119 19.90 27.25 20.70
C PRO A 119 20.05 25.85 20.07
N SER A 120 21.29 25.41 19.85
CA SER A 120 21.59 24.09 19.32
C SER A 120 21.41 22.97 20.35
N PHE A 121 21.18 23.25 21.64
CA PHE A 121 21.02 22.21 22.64
C PHE A 121 19.78 21.35 22.38
N LYS A 122 19.91 20.03 22.44
CA LYS A 122 18.78 19.09 22.36
C LYS A 122 18.47 18.49 23.72
N TYR A 123 19.44 17.79 24.29
CA TYR A 123 19.33 17.19 25.61
C TYR A 123 20.73 16.89 26.17
N ALA A 124 20.82 16.69 27.48
CA ALA A 124 22.02 16.20 28.15
C ALA A 124 21.73 14.86 28.80
N ARG A 125 22.70 13.95 28.77
CA ARG A 125 22.61 12.66 29.45
C ARG A 125 23.81 12.47 30.36
N LEU A 126 23.57 12.13 31.61
CA LEU A 126 24.63 11.76 32.53
C LEU A 126 25.23 10.40 32.11
N LEU A 127 26.56 10.33 32.08
CA LEU A 127 27.36 9.18 31.69
C LEU A 127 28.18 8.74 32.92
N GLY A 128 27.58 7.99 33.83
CA GLY A 128 28.21 7.66 35.12
C GLY A 128 27.98 8.74 36.17
N LYS A 129 28.96 9.02 37.04
CA LYS A 129 28.79 9.94 38.18
C LYS A 129 29.23 11.37 37.89
N ASP A 130 30.25 11.55 37.06
CA ASP A 130 30.99 12.81 36.92
C ASP A 130 31.20 13.23 35.46
N LEU A 131 30.47 12.64 34.52
CA LEU A 131 30.56 12.96 33.09
C LEU A 131 29.15 13.14 32.51
N VAL A 132 28.99 14.14 31.64
CA VAL A 132 27.74 14.41 30.94
C VAL A 132 28.00 14.48 29.43
N GLY A 133 27.21 13.73 28.67
CA GLY A 133 27.12 13.83 27.22
C GLY A 133 26.06 14.84 26.82
N VAL A 134 26.49 16.00 26.30
CA VAL A 134 25.60 17.05 25.82
C VAL A 134 25.37 16.87 24.33
N HIS A 135 24.13 16.56 23.94
CA HIS A 135 23.72 16.37 22.56
C HIS A 135 23.27 17.70 21.96
N MET A 136 23.97 18.12 20.91
CA MET A 136 23.80 19.42 20.26
C MET A 136 23.46 19.21 18.79
N GLY A 137 22.49 19.95 18.26
CA GLY A 137 22.31 20.11 16.82
C GLY A 137 23.53 20.80 16.19
N LYS A 138 23.71 20.58 14.90
CA LYS A 138 24.68 21.30 14.08
C LYS A 138 24.15 22.71 13.80
N SER A 139 24.99 23.73 13.95
CA SER A 139 24.65 25.11 13.56
C SER A 139 24.67 25.32 12.05
N GLU A 140 25.48 24.53 11.34
CA GLU A 140 25.59 24.54 9.89
C GLU A 140 25.72 23.08 9.40
N VAL A 141 25.08 22.79 8.27
CA VAL A 141 25.10 21.45 7.66
C VAL A 141 25.38 21.59 6.17
N THR A 142 26.51 21.06 5.72
CA THR A 142 26.86 20.97 4.30
C THR A 142 26.16 19.76 3.66
N LEU A 143 25.39 20.00 2.59
CA LEU A 143 24.74 18.95 1.82
C LEU A 143 25.70 18.39 0.76
N ASN A 144 26.57 17.47 1.17
CA ASN A 144 27.64 16.91 0.34
C ASN A 144 27.42 15.44 -0.04
N LYS A 145 26.16 14.97 -0.04
CA LYS A 145 25.81 13.59 -0.40
C LYS A 145 25.16 13.57 -1.77
N PRO A 146 25.61 12.68 -2.69
CA PRO A 146 25.05 12.60 -4.03
C PRO A 146 23.72 11.83 -4.00
N ILE A 147 22.69 12.39 -3.37
CA ILE A 147 21.37 11.76 -3.18
C ILE A 147 20.75 11.34 -4.52
N LEU A 148 21.02 12.08 -5.58
CA LEU A 148 20.56 11.79 -6.94
C LEU A 148 21.08 10.44 -7.46
N VAL A 149 22.31 10.06 -7.13
CA VAL A 149 22.87 8.74 -7.47
C VAL A 149 22.07 7.65 -6.76
N GLY A 150 21.77 7.83 -5.48
CA GLY A 150 20.93 6.89 -4.74
C GLY A 150 19.52 6.79 -5.32
N ALA A 151 18.89 7.92 -5.69
CA ALA A 151 17.60 7.92 -6.35
C ALA A 151 17.62 7.14 -7.69
N ALA A 152 18.66 7.35 -8.51
CA ALA A 152 18.83 6.63 -9.78
C ALA A 152 19.04 5.12 -9.57
N VAL A 153 19.91 4.72 -8.63
CA VAL A 153 20.14 3.30 -8.29
C VAL A 153 18.85 2.63 -7.83
N LEU A 154 18.05 3.30 -6.99
CA LEU A 154 16.76 2.77 -6.55
C LEU A 154 15.77 2.62 -7.70
N GLY A 155 15.65 3.62 -8.57
CA GLY A 155 14.76 3.58 -9.74
C GLY A 155 15.14 2.46 -10.73
N LEU A 156 16.44 2.32 -11.04
CA LEU A 156 16.95 1.26 -11.91
C LEU A 156 16.80 -0.14 -11.29
N SER A 157 16.99 -0.27 -9.98
CA SER A 157 16.76 -1.53 -9.26
C SER A 157 15.30 -1.95 -9.33
N LYS A 158 14.35 -1.02 -9.17
CA LYS A 158 12.92 -1.30 -9.35
C LYS A 158 12.61 -1.71 -10.79
N LEU A 159 13.14 -0.96 -11.76
CA LEU A 159 12.94 -1.27 -13.19
C LEU A 159 13.37 -2.70 -13.50
N HIS A 160 14.54 -3.14 -13.02
CA HIS A 160 15.02 -4.50 -13.20
C HIS A 160 14.05 -5.56 -12.62
N MET A 161 13.51 -5.31 -11.42
CA MET A 161 12.52 -6.19 -10.80
C MET A 161 11.21 -6.21 -11.61
N TYR A 162 10.74 -5.06 -12.08
CA TYR A 162 9.51 -4.96 -12.87
C TYR A 162 9.64 -5.62 -14.24
N GLN A 163 10.78 -5.48 -14.91
CA GLN A 163 11.04 -6.17 -16.17
C GLN A 163 10.97 -7.69 -15.99
N PHE A 164 11.59 -8.24 -14.93
CA PHE A 164 11.45 -9.67 -14.67
C PHE A 164 9.98 -10.07 -14.43
N TRP A 165 9.25 -9.31 -13.63
CA TRP A 165 7.85 -9.64 -13.33
C TRP A 165 6.93 -9.51 -14.55
N TYR A 166 6.96 -8.38 -15.26
CA TYR A 166 6.00 -8.09 -16.33
C TYR A 166 6.46 -8.62 -17.69
N ASP A 167 7.73 -8.46 -18.03
CA ASP A 167 8.24 -8.84 -19.37
C ASP A 167 8.55 -10.34 -19.45
N TYR A 168 8.81 -11.02 -18.32
CA TYR A 168 9.03 -12.46 -18.28
C TYR A 168 7.89 -13.22 -17.58
N VAL A 169 7.67 -13.05 -16.27
CA VAL A 169 6.70 -13.89 -15.54
C VAL A 169 5.27 -13.70 -16.06
N LYS A 170 4.77 -12.47 -16.14
CA LYS A 170 3.42 -12.20 -16.66
C LYS A 170 3.30 -12.46 -18.16
N ALA A 171 4.35 -12.26 -18.93
CA ALA A 171 4.34 -12.56 -20.37
C ALA A 171 4.23 -14.07 -20.64
N THR A 172 4.93 -14.90 -19.86
CA THR A 172 4.93 -16.37 -20.00
C THR A 172 3.65 -17.00 -19.45
N TYR A 173 3.20 -16.57 -18.28
CA TYR A 173 2.14 -17.27 -17.54
C TYR A 173 0.79 -16.54 -17.54
N GLY A 174 0.75 -15.24 -17.85
CA GLY A 174 -0.49 -14.46 -17.85
C GLY A 174 -1.22 -14.55 -16.50
N GLU A 175 -2.49 -14.97 -16.52
CA GLU A 175 -3.32 -15.13 -15.31
C GLU A 175 -2.95 -16.37 -14.48
N LYS A 176 -2.13 -17.27 -15.01
CA LYS A 176 -1.60 -18.43 -14.27
C LYS A 176 -0.49 -18.05 -13.27
N ALA A 177 -0.01 -16.81 -13.29
CA ALA A 177 0.95 -16.28 -12.32
C ALA A 177 0.25 -15.45 -11.24
N THR A 178 0.54 -15.77 -9.98
CA THR A 178 0.09 -15.03 -8.80
C THR A 178 1.27 -14.51 -8.00
N LEU A 179 1.38 -13.19 -7.83
CA LEU A 179 2.39 -12.58 -6.96
C LEU A 179 1.97 -12.73 -5.49
N CYS A 180 2.69 -13.56 -4.73
CA CYS A 180 2.40 -13.79 -3.32
C CYS A 180 3.13 -12.79 -2.42
N TYR A 181 4.38 -12.46 -2.72
CA TYR A 181 5.22 -11.56 -1.95
C TYR A 181 6.36 -10.98 -2.78
N MET A 182 6.82 -9.78 -2.40
CA MET A 182 8.01 -9.14 -2.96
C MET A 182 8.73 -8.36 -1.85
N ASP A 183 10.06 -8.47 -1.77
CA ASP A 183 10.88 -7.64 -0.89
C ASP A 183 12.19 -7.27 -1.57
N THR A 184 12.29 -6.02 -2.00
CA THR A 184 13.48 -5.38 -2.59
C THR A 184 13.99 -6.07 -3.86
N ASP A 185 14.65 -7.20 -3.71
CA ASP A 185 15.38 -7.98 -4.72
C ASP A 185 14.89 -9.45 -4.80
N SER A 186 13.73 -9.76 -4.22
CA SER A 186 13.16 -11.10 -4.19
C SER A 186 11.67 -11.11 -4.52
N PHE A 187 11.23 -12.19 -5.15
CA PHE A 187 9.83 -12.54 -5.37
C PHE A 187 9.50 -13.88 -4.73
N ILE A 188 8.28 -14.01 -4.23
CA ILE A 188 7.62 -15.30 -4.00
C ILE A 188 6.33 -15.24 -4.80
N TYR A 189 6.17 -16.16 -5.72
CA TYR A 189 5.03 -16.18 -6.62
C TYR A 189 4.67 -17.62 -6.96
N GLY A 190 3.37 -17.86 -7.17
CA GLY A 190 2.85 -19.12 -7.66
C GLY A 190 2.66 -19.06 -9.17
N VAL A 191 2.96 -20.16 -9.84
CA VAL A 191 2.70 -20.35 -11.28
C VAL A 191 2.07 -21.71 -11.52
N GLU A 192 1.09 -21.76 -12.42
CA GLU A 192 0.57 -23.01 -12.96
C GLU A 192 1.25 -23.29 -14.31
N THR A 193 2.09 -24.33 -14.35
CA THR A 193 2.82 -24.80 -15.54
C THR A 193 3.04 -26.31 -15.45
N GLU A 194 3.36 -26.95 -16.58
CA GLU A 194 3.66 -28.38 -16.64
C GLU A 194 5.00 -28.70 -15.97
N ASP A 195 6.03 -27.92 -16.28
CA ASP A 195 7.37 -28.07 -15.71
C ASP A 195 8.08 -26.71 -15.64
N ILE A 196 8.20 -26.20 -14.42
CA ILE A 196 8.86 -24.92 -14.14
C ILE A 196 10.35 -24.95 -14.48
N TYR A 197 11.02 -26.10 -14.35
CA TYR A 197 12.44 -26.22 -14.64
C TYR A 197 12.69 -26.10 -16.14
N GLN A 198 11.83 -26.67 -16.98
CA GLN A 198 11.90 -26.50 -18.43
C GLN A 198 11.68 -25.04 -18.84
N ASP A 199 10.75 -24.34 -18.19
CA ASP A 199 10.52 -22.92 -18.47
C ASP A 199 11.73 -22.05 -18.08
N MET A 200 12.38 -22.37 -16.95
CA MET A 200 13.63 -21.72 -16.55
C MET A 200 14.76 -22.00 -17.54
N ILE A 201 14.90 -23.24 -18.03
CA ILE A 201 15.92 -23.63 -19.02
C ILE A 201 15.72 -22.88 -20.34
N LYS A 202 14.49 -22.77 -20.85
CA LYS A 202 14.18 -21.99 -22.07
C LYS A 202 14.61 -20.53 -21.97
N ASN A 203 14.64 -20.00 -20.74
CA ASN A 203 15.02 -18.63 -20.44
C ASN A 203 16.28 -18.56 -19.57
N ALA A 204 17.22 -19.51 -19.77
CA ALA A 204 18.41 -19.68 -18.94
C ALA A 204 19.24 -18.39 -18.77
N ASP A 205 19.24 -17.50 -19.77
CA ASP A 205 19.91 -16.21 -19.70
C ASP A 205 19.39 -15.30 -18.57
N LEU A 206 18.20 -15.53 -18.01
CA LEU A 206 17.67 -14.76 -16.88
C LEU A 206 18.12 -15.31 -15.51
N PHE A 207 18.56 -16.57 -15.46
CA PHE A 207 18.73 -17.31 -14.23
C PHE A 207 20.18 -17.63 -13.91
N ASP A 208 20.48 -17.67 -12.61
CA ASP A 208 21.70 -18.24 -12.04
C ASP A 208 21.37 -19.59 -11.42
N PHE A 209 21.90 -20.65 -12.02
CA PHE A 209 21.71 -22.04 -11.57
C PHE A 209 22.86 -22.56 -10.70
N SER A 210 23.82 -21.72 -10.30
CA SER A 210 25.05 -22.17 -9.63
C SER A 210 24.83 -22.73 -8.22
N ASN A 211 23.64 -22.58 -7.65
CA ASN A 211 23.30 -23.11 -6.33
C ASN A 211 22.60 -24.48 -6.39
N TYR A 212 22.34 -25.02 -7.58
CA TYR A 212 21.81 -26.37 -7.71
C TYR A 212 22.93 -27.42 -7.58
N PRO A 213 22.63 -28.59 -7.00
CA PRO A 213 23.55 -29.72 -7.02
C PRO A 213 23.94 -30.12 -8.46
N PRO A 214 25.21 -30.51 -8.73
CA PRO A 214 25.65 -30.90 -10.07
C PRO A 214 24.87 -32.06 -10.69
N ASP A 215 24.29 -32.92 -9.86
CA ASP A 215 23.50 -34.08 -10.25
C ASP A 215 22.01 -33.77 -10.47
N HIS A 216 21.56 -32.55 -10.18
CA HIS A 216 20.17 -32.14 -10.30
C HIS A 216 19.68 -32.20 -11.77
N PRO A 217 18.45 -32.71 -12.05
CA PRO A 217 17.94 -32.86 -13.41
C PRO A 217 17.94 -31.56 -14.24
N LEU A 218 17.65 -30.43 -13.60
CA LEU A 218 17.74 -29.11 -14.25
C LEU A 218 19.15 -28.86 -14.79
N VAL A 219 20.20 -29.07 -13.98
CA VAL A 219 21.59 -28.76 -14.35
C VAL A 219 22.04 -29.60 -15.55
N LYS A 220 21.66 -30.88 -15.56
CA LYS A 220 21.93 -31.81 -16.67
C LYS A 220 21.24 -31.43 -17.98
N SER A 221 20.18 -30.63 -17.89
CA SER A 221 19.36 -30.21 -19.03
C SER A 221 19.68 -28.78 -19.49
N ILE A 222 20.67 -28.13 -18.88
CA ILE A 222 21.11 -26.78 -19.29
C ILE A 222 21.82 -26.87 -20.65
N PRO A 223 21.43 -26.03 -21.64
CA PRO A 223 22.03 -26.06 -22.97
C PRO A 223 23.50 -25.64 -22.98
N GLU A 224 24.25 -26.14 -23.98
CA GLU A 224 25.71 -26.00 -24.05
C GLU A 224 26.21 -24.55 -24.07
N ASP A 225 25.42 -23.63 -24.64
CA ASP A 225 25.73 -22.19 -24.74
C ASP A 225 25.69 -21.45 -23.40
N GLN A 226 25.21 -22.11 -22.35
CA GLN A 226 25.15 -21.60 -20.99
C GLN A 226 26.33 -22.08 -20.12
N TRP A 227 27.28 -22.81 -20.71
CA TRP A 227 28.52 -23.24 -20.06
C TRP A 227 29.71 -22.48 -20.63
N ILE A 228 30.65 -22.10 -19.76
CA ILE A 228 31.92 -21.47 -20.13
C ILE A 228 33.08 -22.26 -19.53
N ILE A 229 34.18 -22.35 -20.25
CA ILE A 229 35.44 -22.89 -19.74
C ILE A 229 36.20 -21.72 -19.12
N ASP A 230 36.50 -21.81 -17.83
CA ASP A 230 37.25 -20.77 -17.13
C ASP A 230 38.75 -20.79 -17.49
N GLU A 231 39.50 -19.84 -16.94
CA GLU A 231 40.95 -19.72 -17.16
C GLU A 231 41.77 -20.94 -16.69
N ASN A 232 41.19 -21.80 -15.86
CA ASN A 232 41.81 -23.01 -15.33
C ASN A 232 41.39 -24.28 -16.10
N GLY A 233 40.55 -24.15 -17.12
CA GLY A 233 40.00 -25.28 -17.88
C GLY A 233 38.77 -25.94 -17.23
N GLU A 234 38.19 -25.33 -16.19
CA GLU A 234 37.02 -25.84 -15.49
C GLU A 234 35.72 -25.35 -16.16
N GLN A 235 34.79 -26.27 -16.40
CA GLN A 235 33.49 -25.94 -16.97
C GLN A 235 32.59 -25.35 -15.88
N THR A 236 32.18 -24.09 -16.06
CA THR A 236 31.33 -23.36 -15.11
C THR A 236 30.10 -22.77 -15.81
N LEU A 237 29.04 -22.51 -15.05
CA LEU A 237 27.84 -21.88 -15.59
C LEU A 237 28.10 -20.42 -15.92
N LYS A 238 27.72 -20.00 -17.14
CA LYS A 238 27.85 -18.63 -17.67
C LYS A 238 27.30 -17.58 -16.72
N ASN A 239 26.17 -17.85 -16.08
CA ASN A 239 25.49 -16.91 -15.18
C ASN A 239 25.89 -17.03 -13.70
N ALA A 240 26.85 -17.90 -13.35
CA ALA A 240 27.25 -18.14 -11.97
C ALA A 240 27.77 -16.86 -11.28
N GLY A 241 26.98 -16.36 -10.32
CA GLY A 241 27.29 -15.14 -9.59
C GLY A 241 27.40 -13.90 -10.48
N VAL A 242 26.70 -13.88 -11.62
CA VAL A 242 26.58 -12.70 -12.49
C VAL A 242 25.53 -11.75 -11.90
N ILE A 243 25.85 -10.45 -11.89
CA ILE A 243 24.99 -9.41 -11.32
C ILE A 243 23.70 -9.30 -12.14
N GLY A 244 22.55 -9.23 -11.45
CA GLY A 244 21.24 -9.06 -12.08
C GLY A 244 20.62 -10.34 -12.63
N LYS A 245 21.19 -11.52 -12.33
CA LYS A 245 20.56 -12.81 -12.62
C LYS A 245 19.72 -13.27 -11.43
N PHE A 246 18.61 -13.92 -11.71
CA PHE A 246 17.70 -14.43 -10.69
C PHE A 246 18.09 -15.85 -10.29
N LYS A 247 18.15 -16.12 -8.99
CA LYS A 247 18.41 -17.45 -8.45
C LYS A 247 17.17 -17.95 -7.72
N TYR A 248 16.89 -19.24 -7.82
CA TYR A 248 15.88 -19.85 -6.96
C TYR A 248 16.51 -20.22 -5.62
N GLU A 249 16.03 -19.65 -4.51
CA GLU A 249 16.69 -19.78 -3.20
C GLU A 249 16.46 -21.13 -2.50
N CYS A 250 15.61 -22.00 -3.03
CA CYS A 250 15.30 -23.31 -2.44
C CYS A 250 15.56 -24.45 -3.46
N PRO A 251 16.78 -24.59 -4.00
CA PRO A 251 17.07 -25.40 -5.20
C PRO A 251 16.69 -26.88 -5.08
N ASP A 252 16.62 -27.42 -3.85
CA ASP A 252 16.36 -28.82 -3.61
C ASP A 252 14.87 -29.21 -3.70
N TYR A 253 13.96 -28.25 -3.47
CA TYR A 253 12.51 -28.53 -3.36
C TYR A 253 11.63 -27.36 -3.80
N ILE A 254 10.47 -27.67 -4.38
CA ILE A 254 9.47 -26.66 -4.72
C ILE A 254 8.73 -26.22 -3.45
N MET A 255 8.39 -24.94 -3.38
CA MET A 255 7.52 -24.40 -2.34
C MET A 255 6.09 -24.87 -2.55
N SER A 256 5.56 -25.67 -1.61
CA SER A 256 4.22 -26.24 -1.66
C SER A 256 3.17 -25.33 -1.01
N GLU A 257 3.52 -24.64 0.07
CA GLU A 257 2.63 -23.71 0.77
C GLU A 257 3.33 -22.39 1.09
N PHE A 258 2.60 -21.27 0.99
CA PHE A 258 3.06 -19.95 1.38
C PHE A 258 2.00 -19.20 2.20
N PHE A 259 2.42 -18.61 3.31
CA PHE A 259 1.60 -17.84 4.24
C PHE A 259 2.19 -16.43 4.41
N GLY A 260 1.65 -15.45 3.69
CA GLY A 260 2.06 -14.05 3.78
C GLY A 260 1.11 -13.22 4.63
N ILE A 261 1.48 -12.93 5.88
CA ILE A 261 0.61 -12.15 6.80
C ILE A 261 0.76 -10.64 6.55
N ARG A 262 1.99 -10.15 6.45
CA ARG A 262 2.31 -8.75 6.12
C ARG A 262 3.76 -8.63 5.67
N ALA A 263 4.17 -7.42 5.28
CA ALA A 263 5.56 -7.13 4.91
C ALA A 263 6.58 -7.66 5.95
N LYS A 264 7.49 -8.54 5.50
CA LYS A 264 8.53 -9.20 6.31
C LYS A 264 8.00 -10.10 7.45
N LEU A 265 6.76 -10.57 7.34
CA LEU A 265 6.14 -11.56 8.22
C LEU A 265 5.46 -12.65 7.38
N TYR A 266 6.18 -13.74 7.15
CA TYR A 266 5.70 -14.85 6.30
C TYR A 266 6.29 -16.19 6.73
N HIS A 267 5.68 -17.27 6.27
CA HIS A 267 6.09 -18.66 6.46
C HIS A 267 5.85 -19.44 5.17
N TYR A 268 6.69 -20.42 4.87
CA TYR A 268 6.52 -21.30 3.73
C TYR A 268 6.93 -22.73 4.06
N VAL A 269 6.38 -23.67 3.29
CA VAL A 269 6.63 -25.11 3.37
C VAL A 269 7.13 -25.59 2.02
N LEU A 270 8.13 -26.45 2.02
CA LEU A 270 8.68 -27.13 0.84
C LEU A 270 8.08 -28.53 0.72
N GLU A 271 8.13 -29.14 -0.46
CA GLU A 271 7.55 -30.46 -0.74
C GLU A 271 8.02 -31.58 0.21
N ASN A 272 9.26 -31.53 0.68
CA ASN A 272 9.79 -32.48 1.66
C ASN A 272 9.36 -32.22 3.11
N GLY A 273 8.50 -31.23 3.35
CA GLY A 273 8.05 -30.80 4.68
C GLY A 273 9.00 -29.86 5.42
N SER A 274 10.15 -29.49 4.84
CA SER A 274 11.01 -28.47 5.42
C SER A 274 10.36 -27.08 5.31
N VAL A 275 10.71 -26.18 6.24
CA VAL A 275 10.01 -24.89 6.38
C VAL A 275 10.98 -23.73 6.47
N GLY A 276 10.51 -22.54 6.09
CA GLY A 276 11.25 -21.30 6.28
C GLY A 276 10.33 -20.13 6.64
N SER A 277 10.84 -19.21 7.46
CA SER A 277 10.03 -18.13 8.00
C SER A 277 10.79 -16.82 8.20
N ARG A 278 10.02 -15.73 8.27
CA ARG A 278 10.46 -14.41 8.70
C ARG A 278 9.45 -13.82 9.66
N HIS A 279 9.93 -13.29 10.79
CA HIS A 279 9.10 -12.81 11.89
C HIS A 279 9.48 -11.39 12.34
N LYS A 280 9.38 -10.41 11.44
CA LYS A 280 9.81 -9.03 11.76
C LYS A 280 9.15 -8.50 13.05
N GLY A 281 10.00 -8.09 13.99
CA GLY A 281 9.60 -7.48 15.27
C GLY A 281 9.66 -8.44 16.47
N VAL A 282 9.76 -9.75 16.22
CA VAL A 282 9.87 -10.80 17.24
C VAL A 282 11.15 -11.61 17.02
N SER A 283 11.74 -12.16 18.08
CA SER A 283 12.90 -13.05 17.95
C SER A 283 12.48 -14.42 17.40
N LYS A 284 13.39 -15.08 16.70
CA LYS A 284 13.19 -16.46 16.20
C LYS A 284 12.79 -17.40 17.35
N MET A 285 13.56 -17.38 18.44
CA MET A 285 13.29 -18.17 19.64
C MET A 285 11.92 -17.87 20.27
N GLY A 286 11.53 -16.59 20.34
CA GLY A 286 10.22 -16.20 20.87
C GLY A 286 9.07 -16.80 20.05
N MET A 287 9.19 -16.78 18.73
CA MET A 287 8.21 -17.40 17.83
C MET A 287 8.18 -18.91 17.94
N GLU A 288 9.34 -19.57 17.93
CA GLU A 288 9.44 -21.02 18.05
C GLU A 288 8.82 -21.54 19.35
N ASN A 289 9.10 -20.86 20.47
CA ASN A 289 8.51 -21.21 21.76
C ASN A 289 6.98 -21.01 21.76
N THR A 290 6.49 -19.91 21.18
CA THR A 290 5.04 -19.71 21.02
C THR A 290 4.41 -20.80 20.17
N ALA A 291 5.03 -21.20 19.06
CA ALA A 291 4.52 -22.27 18.20
C ALA A 291 4.46 -23.61 18.94
N ARG A 292 5.55 -24.02 19.59
CA ARG A 292 5.62 -25.30 20.33
C ARG A 292 4.66 -25.36 21.51
N ASN A 293 4.44 -24.24 22.21
CA ASN A 293 3.59 -24.22 23.40
C ASN A 293 2.10 -24.15 23.08
N ASN A 294 1.73 -23.56 21.93
CA ASN A 294 0.32 -23.27 21.62
C ASN A 294 -0.26 -24.20 20.55
N MET A 295 0.57 -24.89 19.77
CA MET A 295 0.12 -25.79 18.72
C MET A 295 0.26 -27.25 19.15
N PRO A 296 -0.70 -28.12 18.82
CA PRO A 296 -0.62 -29.52 19.17
C PRO A 296 0.63 -30.15 18.54
N ILE A 297 1.36 -30.93 19.32
CA ILE A 297 2.38 -31.84 18.79
C ILE A 297 1.61 -33.03 18.23
N ALA A 298 1.75 -33.29 16.93
CA ALA A 298 1.04 -34.37 16.26
C ALA A 298 1.27 -35.70 16.98
N ALA A 299 0.20 -36.30 17.53
CA ALA A 299 0.25 -37.62 18.16
C ALA A 299 0.05 -38.77 17.15
N ASN A 300 -0.33 -38.45 15.90
CA ASN A 300 -0.97 -39.41 14.98
C ASN A 300 -0.26 -39.56 13.61
N GLY A 301 1.03 -39.23 13.50
CA GLY A 301 1.82 -39.49 12.29
C GLY A 301 1.64 -38.50 11.12
N GLU A 302 0.62 -37.63 11.12
CA GLU A 302 0.56 -36.46 10.22
C GLU A 302 1.36 -35.29 10.82
N GLN A 303 2.63 -35.18 10.42
CA GLN A 303 3.59 -34.25 11.00
C GLN A 303 3.52 -32.87 10.32
N TYR A 304 2.63 -31.99 10.77
CA TYR A 304 2.72 -30.56 10.43
C TYR A 304 3.64 -29.85 11.42
N ASP A 305 4.60 -29.08 10.89
CA ASP A 305 5.47 -28.22 11.71
C ASP A 305 4.64 -27.24 12.56
N PRO A 306 4.93 -27.09 13.87
CA PRO A 306 4.18 -26.19 14.75
C PRO A 306 4.10 -24.74 14.24
N MET A 307 5.12 -24.24 13.54
CA MET A 307 5.07 -22.90 12.96
C MET A 307 4.08 -22.82 11.79
N THR A 308 4.03 -23.85 10.95
CA THR A 308 3.02 -23.97 9.88
C THR A 308 1.61 -23.92 10.46
N LEU A 309 1.34 -24.67 11.54
CA LEU A 309 0.05 -24.65 12.24
C LEU A 309 -0.26 -23.27 12.82
N LEU A 310 0.72 -22.60 13.44
CA LEU A 310 0.54 -21.26 13.99
C LEU A 310 0.15 -20.24 12.91
N TYR A 311 0.79 -20.28 11.74
CA TYR A 311 0.45 -19.40 10.63
C TYR A 311 -0.92 -19.71 10.02
N ARG A 312 -1.25 -21.00 9.90
CA ARG A 312 -2.57 -21.48 9.44
C ARG A 312 -3.68 -21.02 10.38
N GLU A 313 -3.51 -21.19 11.69
CA GLU A 313 -4.44 -20.70 12.72
C GLU A 313 -4.55 -19.17 12.75
N CYS A 314 -3.45 -18.46 12.49
CA CYS A 314 -3.48 -17.00 12.43
C CYS A 314 -4.34 -16.51 11.27
N LEU A 315 -4.14 -17.05 10.06
CA LEU A 315 -4.82 -16.59 8.86
C LEU A 315 -6.24 -17.13 8.73
N PHE A 316 -6.44 -18.45 8.88
CA PHE A 316 -7.75 -19.08 8.66
C PHE A 316 -8.58 -19.24 9.93
N GLY A 317 -7.91 -19.29 11.09
CA GLY A 317 -8.59 -19.26 12.40
C GLY A 317 -8.81 -17.85 12.93
N GLU A 318 -8.35 -16.82 12.19
CA GLU A 318 -8.42 -15.40 12.56
C GLU A 318 -7.82 -15.08 13.95
N LYS A 319 -6.82 -15.87 14.39
CA LYS A 319 -6.23 -15.72 15.72
C LYS A 319 -5.08 -14.72 15.72
N GLN A 320 -5.13 -13.79 16.67
CA GLN A 320 -3.97 -12.96 17.00
C GLN A 320 -2.97 -13.76 17.82
N ILE A 321 -1.71 -13.75 17.41
CA ILE A 321 -0.64 -14.46 18.08
C ILE A 321 0.21 -13.47 18.85
N TYR A 322 0.48 -13.79 20.12
CA TYR A 322 1.38 -13.05 20.98
C TYR A 322 2.60 -13.90 21.32
N ALA A 323 3.77 -13.28 21.30
CA ALA A 323 5.03 -13.94 21.62
C ALA A 323 5.83 -13.14 22.64
N LYS A 324 6.42 -13.86 23.58
CA LYS A 324 7.38 -13.31 24.53
C LYS A 324 8.71 -13.12 23.85
N ASN A 325 9.26 -11.92 23.96
CA ASN A 325 10.55 -11.59 23.41
C ASN A 325 11.45 -11.06 24.52
N VAL A 326 12.58 -11.74 24.72
CA VAL A 326 13.58 -11.39 25.73
C VAL A 326 14.79 -10.82 25.01
N GLY A 327 15.24 -9.63 25.44
CA GLY A 327 16.41 -8.99 24.85
C GLY A 327 17.10 -8.05 25.81
N PHE A 328 18.38 -7.80 25.53
CA PHE A 328 19.14 -6.77 26.23
C PHE A 328 18.62 -5.39 25.84
N ARG A 329 18.39 -4.56 26.86
CA ARG A 329 18.03 -3.16 26.67
C ARG A 329 19.02 -2.31 27.45
N THR A 330 19.63 -1.36 26.77
CA THR A 330 20.49 -0.38 27.43
C THR A 330 19.69 0.87 27.70
N LYS A 331 19.47 1.16 28.99
CA LYS A 331 18.91 2.44 29.43
C LYS A 331 19.86 3.04 30.45
N ASP A 332 20.35 4.23 30.15
CA ASP A 332 21.27 5.01 30.99
C ASP A 332 22.54 4.23 31.34
N HIS A 333 23.08 3.54 30.33
CA HIS A 333 24.25 2.64 30.42
C HIS A 333 24.07 1.44 31.36
N ILE A 334 22.87 1.24 31.89
CA ILE A 334 22.48 0.03 32.58
C ILE A 334 21.95 -0.94 31.51
N ILE A 335 22.64 -2.06 31.36
CA ILE A 335 22.21 -3.17 30.52
C ILE A 335 21.31 -4.04 31.39
N SER A 336 20.05 -4.14 31.01
CA SER A 336 19.10 -5.05 31.65
C SER A 336 18.54 -6.04 30.64
N LEU A 337 18.18 -7.23 31.14
CA LEU A 337 17.39 -8.19 30.40
C LEU A 337 15.92 -7.80 30.55
N VAL A 338 15.22 -7.57 29.45
CA VAL A 338 13.80 -7.17 29.47
C VAL A 338 12.98 -8.17 28.67
N GLU A 339 11.99 -8.78 29.31
CA GLU A 339 10.93 -9.55 28.65
C GLU A 339 9.80 -8.59 28.24
N VAL A 340 9.39 -8.67 26.97
CA VAL A 340 8.25 -7.92 26.44
C VAL A 340 7.37 -8.87 25.64
N GLU A 341 6.08 -8.90 25.96
CA GLU A 341 5.08 -9.56 25.12
C GLU A 341 4.74 -8.66 23.93
N LYS A 342 4.82 -9.24 22.72
CA LYS A 342 4.54 -8.53 21.47
C LYS A 342 3.48 -9.27 20.69
N GLN A 343 2.61 -8.51 20.02
CA GLN A 343 1.78 -9.06 18.96
C GLN A 343 2.69 -9.52 17.82
N ALA A 344 2.82 -10.83 17.69
CA ALA A 344 3.70 -11.50 16.74
C ALA A 344 3.08 -11.59 15.35
N ALA A 345 1.84 -12.05 15.29
CA ALA A 345 1.07 -12.21 14.06
C ALA A 345 -0.38 -11.80 14.27
N SER A 346 -1.00 -11.32 13.19
CA SER A 346 -2.37 -10.82 13.18
C SER A 346 -2.94 -11.10 11.78
N PRO A 347 -4.14 -11.69 11.65
CA PRO A 347 -4.81 -11.83 10.34
C PRO A 347 -5.13 -10.46 9.72
N PHE A 348 -5.24 -9.42 10.56
CA PHE A 348 -5.55 -8.08 10.12
C PHE A 348 -4.29 -7.32 9.70
N ASP A 349 -4.19 -6.98 8.41
CA ASP A 349 -3.24 -6.03 7.84
C ASP A 349 -3.98 -4.77 7.35
N ASP A 350 -3.94 -3.71 8.17
CA ASP A 350 -4.59 -2.42 7.89
C ASP A 350 -3.91 -1.58 6.80
N LYS A 351 -2.92 -2.15 6.10
CA LYS A 351 -2.28 -1.54 4.92
C LYS A 351 -2.87 -2.03 3.60
N ARG A 352 -3.78 -3.00 3.65
CA ARG A 352 -4.43 -3.58 2.48
C ARG A 352 -5.92 -3.76 2.72
N TRP A 353 -6.65 -3.83 1.62
CA TRP A 353 -8.05 -4.23 1.63
C TRP A 353 -8.11 -5.76 1.61
N ILE A 354 -8.61 -6.38 2.68
CA ILE A 354 -8.76 -7.84 2.79
C ILE A 354 -10.13 -8.22 2.22
N LEU A 355 -10.17 -9.18 1.30
CA LEU A 355 -11.42 -9.71 0.74
C LEU A 355 -12.15 -10.61 1.76
N SER A 356 -13.43 -10.87 1.52
CA SER A 356 -14.28 -11.68 2.39
C SER A 356 -13.78 -13.11 2.62
N ASP A 357 -12.93 -13.64 1.73
CA ASP A 357 -12.30 -14.94 1.92
C ASP A 357 -11.17 -14.94 2.98
N GLY A 358 -10.72 -13.77 3.45
CA GLY A 358 -9.63 -13.63 4.41
C GLY A 358 -8.24 -13.99 3.88
N LYS A 359 -8.12 -14.31 2.59
CA LYS A 359 -6.87 -14.77 1.93
C LYS A 359 -6.33 -13.75 0.96
N ARG A 360 -7.20 -13.28 0.05
CA ARG A 360 -6.82 -12.36 -1.01
C ARG A 360 -6.90 -10.94 -0.50
N THR A 361 -5.96 -10.12 -0.95
CA THR A 361 -5.90 -8.71 -0.58
C THR A 361 -5.72 -7.84 -1.81
N LEU A 362 -6.29 -6.64 -1.77
CA LEU A 362 -6.11 -5.61 -2.78
C LEU A 362 -5.34 -4.42 -2.18
N PRO A 363 -4.46 -3.78 -2.95
CA PRO A 363 -3.97 -2.45 -2.61
C PRO A 363 -5.14 -1.48 -2.49
N TYR A 364 -5.01 -0.46 -1.64
CA TYR A 364 -5.97 0.65 -1.63
C TYR A 364 -5.99 1.35 -3.00
N GLU A 365 -7.15 1.92 -3.35
CA GLU A 365 -7.42 2.55 -4.66
C GLU A 365 -7.38 1.57 -5.85
N HIS A 366 -7.42 0.25 -5.61
CA HIS A 366 -7.63 -0.70 -6.69
C HIS A 366 -9.06 -0.58 -7.21
N TRP A 367 -9.26 -0.50 -8.54
CA TRP A 367 -10.56 -0.26 -9.18
C TRP A 367 -11.67 -1.24 -8.74
N ARG A 368 -11.33 -2.50 -8.45
CA ARG A 368 -12.27 -3.50 -7.89
C ARG A 368 -12.91 -3.08 -6.57
N ILE A 369 -12.23 -2.27 -5.75
CA ILE A 369 -12.80 -1.72 -4.52
C ILE A 369 -13.91 -0.73 -4.87
N GLY A 370 -13.71 0.11 -5.89
CA GLY A 370 -14.75 0.99 -6.43
C GLY A 370 -15.94 0.21 -7.00
N ALA A 371 -15.68 -0.86 -7.77
CA ALA A 371 -16.72 -1.74 -8.31
C ALA A 371 -17.55 -2.40 -7.20
N PHE A 372 -16.89 -2.86 -6.14
CA PHE A 372 -17.54 -3.42 -4.96
C PHE A 372 -18.51 -2.41 -4.32
N TYR A 373 -18.07 -1.17 -4.09
CA TYR A 373 -18.95 -0.12 -3.56
C TYR A 373 -20.09 0.24 -4.50
N HIS A 374 -19.87 0.21 -5.82
CA HIS A 374 -20.92 0.40 -6.81
C HIS A 374 -22.02 -0.67 -6.66
N TYR A 375 -21.66 -1.96 -6.64
CA TYR A 375 -22.62 -3.05 -6.47
C TYR A 375 -23.31 -3.06 -5.09
N LEU A 376 -22.60 -2.66 -4.02
CA LEU A 376 -23.24 -2.45 -2.72
C LEU A 376 -24.33 -1.38 -2.79
N ASN A 377 -24.08 -0.27 -3.51
CA ASN A 377 -25.04 0.81 -3.66
C ASN A 377 -26.26 0.43 -4.51
N THR A 378 -26.19 -0.62 -5.34
CA THR A 378 -27.36 -1.17 -6.04
C THR A 378 -28.20 -2.10 -5.15
N GLY A 379 -27.89 -2.22 -3.85
CA GLY A 379 -28.62 -3.04 -2.89
C GLY A 379 -28.18 -4.50 -2.82
N MET A 380 -27.03 -4.88 -3.41
CA MET A 380 -26.50 -6.23 -3.28
C MET A 380 -25.97 -6.51 -1.87
N SER A 381 -26.00 -7.78 -1.43
CA SER A 381 -25.29 -8.20 -0.22
C SER A 381 -23.78 -8.02 -0.39
N GLN A 382 -23.05 -7.98 0.72
CA GLN A 382 -21.61 -7.82 0.71
C GLN A 382 -20.91 -8.95 -0.04
N GLU A 383 -21.30 -10.21 0.16
CA GLU A 383 -20.66 -11.33 -0.53
C GLU A 383 -20.93 -11.26 -2.05
N LYS A 384 -22.16 -10.93 -2.44
CA LYS A 384 -22.54 -10.85 -3.85
C LYS A 384 -21.84 -9.68 -4.54
N ALA A 385 -21.78 -8.51 -3.91
CA ALA A 385 -21.06 -7.35 -4.44
C ALA A 385 -19.57 -7.65 -4.65
N GLU A 386 -18.94 -8.37 -3.72
CA GLU A 386 -17.53 -8.74 -3.85
C GLU A 386 -17.31 -9.75 -4.98
N GLN A 387 -18.13 -10.80 -5.07
CA GLN A 387 -18.07 -11.76 -6.16
C GLN A 387 -18.19 -11.06 -7.53
N TRP A 388 -19.18 -10.20 -7.69
CA TRP A 388 -19.38 -9.43 -8.92
C TRP A 388 -18.20 -8.50 -9.21
N ALA A 389 -17.65 -7.84 -8.20
CA ALA A 389 -16.45 -7.02 -8.35
C ALA A 389 -15.23 -7.84 -8.84
N MET A 390 -15.10 -9.11 -8.42
CA MET A 390 -14.02 -9.99 -8.89
C MET A 390 -14.22 -10.48 -10.32
N TYR A 391 -15.46 -10.72 -10.75
CA TYR A 391 -15.80 -11.12 -12.13
C TYR A 391 -15.82 -9.95 -13.12
N THR A 392 -15.96 -8.72 -12.64
CA THR A 392 -15.95 -7.54 -13.50
C THR A 392 -14.56 -7.37 -14.09
N THR A 393 -14.43 -7.21 -15.40
CA THR A 393 -13.16 -6.89 -16.06
C THR A 393 -12.93 -5.38 -16.04
N GLN A 394 -11.66 -4.96 -16.10
CA GLN A 394 -11.32 -3.53 -16.09
C GLN A 394 -11.96 -2.79 -17.29
N VAL A 395 -12.07 -3.44 -18.45
CA VAL A 395 -12.75 -2.92 -19.65
C VAL A 395 -14.24 -2.63 -19.40
N CYS A 396 -14.95 -3.48 -18.64
CA CYS A 396 -16.35 -3.24 -18.28
C CYS A 396 -16.54 -2.01 -17.38
N ILE A 397 -15.50 -1.57 -16.67
CA ILE A 397 -15.53 -0.37 -15.83
C ILE A 397 -15.01 0.85 -16.58
N THR A 398 -13.96 0.72 -17.41
CA THR A 398 -13.49 1.83 -18.24
C THR A 398 -14.56 2.26 -19.23
N ILE A 399 -15.28 1.33 -19.87
CA ILE A 399 -16.45 1.67 -20.70
C ILE A 399 -17.56 2.32 -19.85
N ARG A 400 -17.77 1.89 -18.60
CA ARG A 400 -18.78 2.49 -17.69
C ARG A 400 -18.34 3.79 -17.01
N MET A 401 -17.04 4.15 -17.04
CA MET A 401 -16.49 5.36 -16.44
C MET A 401 -16.06 6.41 -17.49
N GLU A 402 -15.73 6.00 -18.71
CA GLU A 402 -15.52 6.86 -19.88
C GLU A 402 -16.84 7.27 -20.55
N ASP A 403 -17.92 6.51 -20.36
CA ASP A 403 -19.31 6.93 -20.66
C ASP A 403 -19.85 7.99 -19.69
N ASN A 404 -18.99 8.93 -19.28
CA ASN A 404 -19.41 10.21 -18.68
C ASN A 404 -20.07 11.16 -19.71
N SER A 405 -20.59 10.58 -20.81
CA SER A 405 -21.39 11.25 -21.85
C SER A 405 -22.75 10.59 -22.10
N LEU A 406 -23.16 9.60 -21.30
CA LEU A 406 -24.54 9.13 -21.24
C LEU A 406 -25.13 9.36 -19.84
N VAL A 407 -25.97 10.38 -19.77
CA VAL A 407 -26.90 10.71 -18.70
C VAL A 407 -27.62 9.45 -18.19
N THR A 408 -27.56 9.26 -16.87
CA THR A 408 -28.50 8.51 -15.98
C THR A 408 -28.70 7.01 -16.25
N SER A 409 -28.45 6.15 -15.27
CA SER A 409 -29.44 5.91 -14.22
C SER A 409 -28.76 5.53 -12.89
N SER A 410 -28.14 6.50 -12.23
CA SER A 410 -28.15 6.54 -10.78
C SER A 410 -29.39 7.35 -10.40
N THR A 411 -30.51 6.71 -10.10
CA THR A 411 -31.70 7.39 -9.57
C THR A 411 -31.30 8.29 -8.40
N ILE A 412 -31.49 9.61 -8.55
CA ILE A 412 -31.20 10.57 -7.48
C ILE A 412 -32.11 10.25 -6.28
N THR A 413 -31.53 9.94 -5.12
CA THR A 413 -32.31 9.56 -3.93
C THR A 413 -32.50 10.73 -2.98
N TRP A 414 -33.46 10.61 -2.08
CA TRP A 414 -33.68 11.59 -1.00
C TRP A 414 -32.44 11.81 -0.12
N LYS A 415 -31.55 10.81 0.00
CA LYS A 415 -30.28 10.93 0.75
C LYS A 415 -29.29 11.85 0.06
N ASP A 416 -29.31 11.94 -1.28
CA ASP A 416 -28.47 12.87 -2.03
C ASP A 416 -28.89 14.31 -1.78
N ILE A 417 -30.20 14.55 -1.78
CA ILE A 417 -30.81 15.84 -1.43
C ILE A 417 -30.51 16.20 0.03
N GLU A 418 -30.63 15.25 0.96
CA GLU A 418 -30.30 15.46 2.37
C GLU A 418 -28.84 15.87 2.57
N ARG A 419 -27.90 15.13 1.97
CA ARG A 419 -26.46 15.45 2.03
C ARG A 419 -26.15 16.83 1.47
N ALA A 420 -26.78 17.20 0.35
CA ALA A 420 -26.59 18.50 -0.25
C ALA A 420 -27.14 19.64 0.64
N GLN A 421 -28.28 19.45 1.31
CA GLN A 421 -28.80 20.41 2.29
C GLN A 421 -27.89 20.55 3.51
N ILE A 422 -27.34 19.44 4.03
CA ILE A 422 -26.38 19.47 5.14
C ILE A 422 -25.10 20.23 4.75
N LYS A 423 -24.60 20.01 3.53
CA LYS A 423 -23.41 20.71 3.01
C LYS A 423 -23.60 22.24 2.96
N ILE A 424 -24.81 22.72 2.67
CA ILE A 424 -25.14 24.16 2.73
C ILE A 424 -25.08 24.68 4.18
N ILE A 425 -25.59 23.92 5.15
CA ILE A 425 -25.51 24.27 6.58
C ILE A 425 -24.05 24.37 7.03
N ASP A 426 -23.22 23.39 6.67
CA ASP A 426 -21.79 23.37 7.00
C ASP A 426 -21.06 24.56 6.38
N SER A 427 -21.35 24.87 5.11
CA SER A 427 -20.73 26.00 4.41
C SER A 427 -21.14 27.35 5.03
N ALA A 428 -22.39 27.49 5.48
CA ALA A 428 -22.82 28.68 6.20
C ALA A 428 -22.15 28.83 7.58
N LEU A 429 -21.98 27.72 8.32
CA LEU A 429 -21.27 27.74 9.60
C LEU A 429 -19.78 28.10 9.42
N ARG A 430 -19.11 27.57 8.38
CA ARG A 430 -17.73 27.98 8.01
C ARG A 430 -17.66 29.46 7.66
N ALA A 431 -18.66 29.99 6.96
CA ALA A 431 -18.82 31.41 6.68
C ALA A 431 -19.28 32.25 7.88
N ARG A 432 -19.22 31.72 9.11
CA ARG A 432 -19.54 32.37 10.39
C ARG A 432 -20.99 32.85 10.55
N TYR A 433 -21.94 32.20 9.88
CA TYR A 433 -23.36 32.45 10.16
C TYR A 433 -23.71 31.99 11.57
N LYS A 434 -24.53 32.77 12.29
CA LYS A 434 -25.02 32.38 13.61
C LYS A 434 -25.94 31.16 13.49
N LYS A 435 -25.85 30.23 14.45
CA LYS A 435 -26.65 28.98 14.47
C LYS A 435 -28.16 29.22 14.46
N ASP A 436 -28.60 30.37 14.98
CA ASP A 436 -29.98 30.80 15.06
C ASP A 436 -30.41 31.72 13.91
N SER A 437 -29.53 31.95 12.92
CA SER A 437 -29.83 32.73 11.72
C SER A 437 -30.98 32.10 10.94
N LYS A 438 -31.77 32.96 10.29
CA LYS A 438 -32.91 32.55 9.46
C LYS A 438 -32.49 31.52 8.40
N PHE A 439 -31.33 31.74 7.77
CA PHE A 439 -30.76 30.86 6.74
C PHE A 439 -30.48 29.45 7.26
N ILE A 440 -29.77 29.32 8.39
CA ILE A 440 -29.45 28.00 8.96
C ILE A 440 -30.74 27.31 9.45
N LYS A 441 -31.64 28.03 10.11
CA LYS A 441 -32.93 27.48 10.59
C LYS A 441 -33.76 26.91 9.45
N GLU A 442 -33.74 27.54 8.29
CA GLU A 442 -34.48 27.13 7.10
C GLU A 442 -33.98 25.79 6.55
N TYR A 443 -32.67 25.65 6.28
CA TYR A 443 -32.11 24.39 5.80
C TYR A 443 -32.17 23.26 6.83
N VAL A 444 -32.01 23.57 8.12
CA VAL A 444 -32.25 22.58 9.20
C VAL A 444 -33.71 22.15 9.21
N GLY A 445 -34.65 23.06 8.95
CA GLY A 445 -36.07 22.77 8.80
C GLY A 445 -36.34 21.82 7.63
N TYR A 446 -35.72 22.06 6.47
CA TYR A 446 -35.83 21.18 5.30
C TYR A 446 -35.33 19.77 5.56
N VAL A 447 -34.16 19.61 6.18
CA VAL A 447 -33.61 18.29 6.55
C VAL A 447 -34.52 17.57 7.56
N LYS A 448 -35.01 18.28 8.58
CA LYS A 448 -35.92 17.70 9.58
C LYS A 448 -37.25 17.27 8.98
N LYS A 449 -37.80 18.04 8.05
CA LYS A 449 -39.03 17.69 7.35
C LYS A 449 -38.79 16.45 6.49
N LEU A 450 -37.73 16.45 5.68
CA LEU A 450 -37.38 15.32 4.82
C LEU A 450 -37.20 14.00 5.58
N ARG A 451 -36.58 14.02 6.76
CA ARG A 451 -36.41 12.83 7.62
C ARG A 451 -37.70 12.27 8.22
N LYS A 452 -38.76 13.08 8.26
CA LYS A 452 -40.05 12.71 8.87
C LYS A 452 -41.06 12.19 7.85
N GLU A 453 -40.79 12.35 6.55
CA GLU A 453 -41.68 11.86 5.50
C GLU A 453 -41.67 10.33 5.47
N GLU A 454 -42.85 9.70 5.39
CA GLU A 454 -42.97 8.23 5.26
C GLU A 454 -42.39 7.74 3.93
N LYS A 455 -42.50 8.56 2.88
CA LYS A 455 -42.01 8.27 1.53
C LYS A 455 -41.11 9.39 1.02
N PRO A 456 -39.87 9.48 1.53
CA PRO A 456 -39.00 10.63 1.30
C PRO A 456 -38.54 10.79 -0.16
N ASN A 457 -38.44 9.71 -0.93
CA ASN A 457 -38.14 9.76 -2.38
C ASN A 457 -39.29 10.40 -3.19
N GLU A 458 -40.54 9.99 -2.95
CA GLU A 458 -41.72 10.59 -3.60
C GLU A 458 -41.87 12.08 -3.23
N TYR A 459 -41.59 12.40 -1.97
CA TYR A 459 -41.60 13.78 -1.48
C TYR A 459 -40.57 14.67 -2.20
N VAL A 460 -39.29 14.24 -2.30
CA VAL A 460 -38.27 15.07 -2.98
C VAL A 460 -38.54 15.22 -4.47
N ARG A 461 -39.12 14.21 -5.12
CA ARG A 461 -39.54 14.26 -6.53
C ARG A 461 -40.66 15.28 -6.73
N THR A 462 -41.66 15.27 -5.85
CA THR A 462 -42.75 16.25 -5.86
C THR A 462 -42.22 17.68 -5.68
N VAL A 463 -41.31 17.87 -4.72
CA VAL A 463 -40.64 19.17 -4.48
C VAL A 463 -39.81 19.60 -5.69
N ALA A 464 -39.08 18.68 -6.33
CA ALA A 464 -38.31 18.95 -7.55
C ALA A 464 -39.19 19.46 -8.69
N MET A 465 -40.30 18.78 -8.96
CA MET A 465 -41.26 19.16 -10.02
C MET A 465 -41.91 20.53 -9.74
N MET A 466 -42.22 20.84 -8.48
CA MET A 466 -42.76 22.14 -8.09
C MET A 466 -41.72 23.27 -8.18
N LEU A 467 -40.46 22.99 -7.85
CA LEU A 467 -39.37 23.97 -7.88
C LEU A 467 -38.92 24.29 -9.31
N PHE A 468 -38.90 23.29 -10.20
CA PHE A 468 -38.38 23.39 -11.56
C PHE A 468 -39.31 22.73 -12.58
N PRO A 469 -40.46 23.35 -12.89
CA PRO A 469 -41.41 22.80 -13.86
C PRO A 469 -40.86 22.82 -15.30
N ASN A 470 -39.83 23.64 -15.57
CA ASN A 470 -39.14 23.73 -16.85
C ASN A 470 -37.71 24.27 -16.67
N GLU A 471 -36.89 24.10 -17.72
CA GLU A 471 -35.48 24.52 -17.74
C GLU A 471 -35.29 26.03 -17.53
N GLU A 472 -36.20 26.86 -18.03
CA GLU A 472 -36.11 28.31 -17.89
C GLU A 472 -36.28 28.77 -16.44
N SER A 473 -37.15 28.10 -15.67
CA SER A 473 -37.31 28.31 -14.23
C SER A 473 -36.03 27.99 -13.45
N TYR A 474 -35.32 26.93 -13.85
CA TYR A 474 -34.02 26.57 -13.29
C TYR A 474 -32.95 27.62 -13.58
N LYS A 475 -32.76 27.99 -14.86
CA LYS A 475 -31.78 28.99 -15.29
C LYS A 475 -31.98 30.33 -14.58
N LYS A 476 -33.23 30.80 -14.46
CA LYS A 476 -33.57 32.05 -13.76
C LYS A 476 -33.24 32.00 -12.27
N ARG A 477 -33.47 30.86 -11.61
CA ARG A 477 -33.22 30.70 -10.17
C ARG A 477 -31.72 30.55 -9.86
N ILE A 478 -30.96 29.80 -10.67
CA ILE A 478 -29.50 29.71 -10.52
C ILE A 478 -28.83 31.07 -10.75
N LYS A 479 -29.26 31.83 -11.76
CA LYS A 479 -28.75 33.19 -12.00
C LYS A 479 -28.90 34.09 -10.76
N ARG A 480 -30.07 34.07 -10.10
CA ARG A 480 -30.29 34.82 -8.85
C ARG A 480 -29.39 34.37 -7.71
N TYR A 481 -29.15 33.07 -7.55
CA TYR A 481 -28.24 32.59 -6.50
C TYR A 481 -26.79 32.98 -6.75
N ARG A 482 -26.34 32.99 -8.02
CA ARG A 482 -25.02 33.52 -8.40
C ARG A 482 -24.86 34.99 -8.02
N GLU A 483 -25.89 35.80 -8.26
CA GLU A 483 -25.91 37.21 -7.86
C GLU A 483 -25.93 37.38 -6.32
N TRP A 484 -26.73 36.60 -5.60
CA TRP A 484 -26.84 36.71 -4.13
C TRP A 484 -25.60 36.23 -3.36
N TYR A 485 -24.86 35.27 -3.92
CA TYR A 485 -23.70 34.65 -3.28
C TYR A 485 -22.39 34.87 -4.04
N GLU A 486 -22.31 35.88 -4.90
CA GLU A 486 -21.13 36.21 -5.72
C GLU A 486 -19.84 36.27 -4.89
N ASN A 487 -19.92 36.87 -3.69
CA ASN A 487 -18.79 37.02 -2.77
C ASN A 487 -18.65 35.86 -1.75
N LYS A 488 -19.40 34.76 -1.92
CA LYS A 488 -19.46 33.61 -0.98
C LYS A 488 -19.36 32.28 -1.73
N LYS A 489 -18.18 32.06 -2.34
CA LYS A 489 -17.88 30.93 -3.24
C LYS A 489 -18.31 29.55 -2.70
N GLU A 490 -17.96 29.21 -1.46
CA GLU A 490 -18.32 27.89 -0.88
C GLU A 490 -19.83 27.68 -0.69
N ILE A 491 -20.57 28.74 -0.35
CA ILE A 491 -22.02 28.67 -0.20
C ILE A 491 -22.67 28.59 -1.58
N LEU A 492 -22.18 29.38 -2.55
CA LEU A 492 -22.67 29.35 -3.92
C LEU A 492 -22.53 27.96 -4.53
N GLU A 493 -21.34 27.34 -4.45
CA GLU A 493 -21.09 25.98 -4.95
C GLU A 493 -22.01 24.94 -4.30
N SER A 494 -22.24 25.06 -2.99
CA SER A 494 -23.11 24.14 -2.25
C SER A 494 -24.59 24.30 -2.63
N VAL A 495 -25.03 25.55 -2.87
CA VAL A 495 -26.39 25.88 -3.31
C VAL A 495 -26.62 25.43 -4.74
N GLU A 496 -25.67 25.66 -5.66
CA GLU A 496 -25.76 25.21 -7.05
C GLU A 496 -25.84 23.70 -7.15
N ASN A 497 -25.04 22.97 -6.35
CA ASN A 497 -25.08 21.51 -6.30
C ASN A 497 -26.46 20.99 -5.88
N LEU A 498 -27.07 21.53 -4.81
CA LEU A 498 -28.40 21.12 -4.36
C LEU A 498 -29.46 21.37 -5.44
N TYR A 499 -29.46 22.54 -6.06
CA TYR A 499 -30.48 22.88 -7.05
C TYR A 499 -30.27 22.16 -8.37
N ASN A 500 -29.05 21.77 -8.71
CA ASN A 500 -28.80 20.89 -9.86
C ASN A 500 -29.37 19.49 -9.61
N LEU A 501 -29.20 18.92 -8.41
CA LEU A 501 -29.83 17.64 -8.04
C LEU A 501 -31.35 17.69 -8.14
N TYR A 502 -31.98 18.77 -7.66
CA TYR A 502 -33.43 18.96 -7.83
C TYR A 502 -33.84 19.13 -9.30
N TYR A 503 -33.03 19.78 -10.13
CA TYR A 503 -33.33 19.93 -11.55
C TYR A 503 -33.23 18.61 -12.31
N GLU A 504 -32.18 17.82 -12.08
CA GLU A 504 -32.06 16.49 -12.68
C GLU A 504 -33.17 15.55 -12.17
N LEU A 505 -33.52 15.58 -10.88
CA LEU A 505 -34.64 14.82 -10.33
C LEU A 505 -36.00 15.25 -10.93
N SER A 506 -36.14 16.50 -11.38
CA SER A 506 -37.34 16.97 -12.09
C SER A 506 -37.44 16.46 -13.53
N LYS A 507 -36.32 16.01 -14.12
CA LYS A 507 -36.23 15.46 -15.48
C LYS A 507 -36.40 13.95 -15.56
N GLU A 508 -36.17 13.22 -14.46
CA GLU A 508 -36.40 11.77 -14.39
C GLU A 508 -37.90 11.49 -14.64
N GLU A 509 -38.27 11.31 -15.91
CA GLU A 509 -39.51 10.79 -16.50
C GLU A 509 -40.87 11.24 -15.93
N ARG A 510 -41.56 12.06 -16.73
CA ARG A 510 -43.04 12.12 -16.86
C ARG A 510 -43.59 10.80 -17.47
N ILE A 511 -43.24 9.65 -16.92
CA ILE A 511 -43.85 8.38 -17.33
C ILE A 511 -45.00 8.11 -16.37
N ILE A 512 -46.22 8.28 -16.88
CA ILE A 512 -47.39 7.62 -16.32
C ILE A 512 -47.16 6.13 -16.59
N THR A 513 -46.97 5.34 -15.53
CA THR A 513 -46.73 3.90 -15.69
C THR A 513 -47.97 3.22 -16.28
N GLU A 514 -47.85 2.07 -16.95
CA GLU A 514 -49.03 1.31 -17.40
C GLU A 514 -49.97 0.99 -16.23
N GLU A 515 -49.42 0.89 -15.00
CA GLU A 515 -50.18 0.72 -13.77
C GLU A 515 -50.97 2.00 -13.41
N ASP A 516 -50.38 3.19 -13.56
CA ASP A 516 -51.08 4.47 -13.39
C ASP A 516 -52.13 4.71 -14.49
N ILE A 517 -51.86 4.29 -15.74
CA ILE A 517 -52.84 4.31 -16.84
C ILE A 517 -53.98 3.33 -16.53
N SER A 518 -53.67 2.14 -16.03
CA SER A 518 -54.66 1.12 -15.67
C SER A 518 -55.53 1.57 -14.50
N ASN A 519 -54.93 2.16 -13.46
CA ASN A 519 -55.64 2.70 -12.30
C ASN A 519 -56.52 3.90 -12.68
N THR A 520 -56.03 4.80 -13.54
CA THR A 520 -56.81 5.91 -14.07
C THR A 520 -57.94 5.42 -15.00
N ARG A 521 -57.70 4.38 -15.79
CA ARG A 521 -58.72 3.73 -16.65
C ARG A 521 -59.81 3.05 -15.82
N GLU A 522 -59.44 2.34 -14.76
CA GLU A 522 -60.37 1.74 -13.80
C GLU A 522 -61.25 2.80 -13.13
N ASP A 523 -60.67 3.92 -12.68
CA ASP A 523 -61.41 5.02 -12.05
C ASP A 523 -62.33 5.76 -13.05
N LEU A 524 -61.93 5.88 -14.31
CA LEU A 524 -62.78 6.45 -15.37
C LEU A 524 -63.93 5.52 -15.77
N LEU A 525 -63.71 4.19 -15.76
CA LEU A 525 -64.73 3.18 -16.08
C LEU A 525 -65.71 2.92 -14.93
N ARG A 526 -65.36 3.30 -13.69
CA ARG A 526 -66.28 3.23 -12.52
C ARG A 526 -67.38 4.31 -12.54
N ASN A 527 -67.25 5.34 -13.38
CA ASN A 527 -68.23 6.43 -13.48
C ASN A 527 -69.14 6.35 -14.72
N VAL A 528 -69.37 5.15 -15.26
CA VAL A 528 -70.46 4.93 -16.23
C VAL A 528 -71.31 3.73 -15.81
N VAL A 529 -72.16 3.97 -14.82
CA VAL A 529 -73.52 3.43 -14.76
C VAL A 529 -74.38 4.52 -14.13
N ASP A 530 -75.49 4.82 -14.79
CA ASP A 530 -76.59 5.69 -14.32
C ASP A 530 -77.01 5.44 -12.87
#